data_AF-A0A6G1R6G2-F1
#
_entry.id   AF-A0A6G1R6G2-F1
#
_cell.length_a   1.000
_cell.length_b   1.000
_cell.length_c   1.000
_cell.angle_alpha   90.00
_cell.angle_beta   90.00
_cell.angle_gamma   90.00
#
_symmetry.space_group_name_H-M   'P 1'
#
loop_
_entity.id
_entity.type
_entity.pdbx_description
1 polymer ?
#
loop_
_entity_poly.entity_id
_entity_poly.type
_entity_poly.pdbx_seq_one_letter_code
_entity_poly.pdbx_strand_id
1 'polypeptide(L)'
;PHPNQPDILDVPSIDDVAPGRERVAMLCRLASAGRSGAKFTAPLGCLVLRQKHTLPDLPYDYGALEPHINAEIMQLHHSKHHATYVNNLNVAEEKYKEALAKGDVTAQVSLQPALKFNGGGHINHTIFWTNLSPDGGGEPKG
;
A
#
# COMPACT_ATOMS: atom_id res chain seq x y z
N PRO A 1 -5.95 -24.13 12.33
CA PRO A 1 -6.81 -22.98 12.67
C PRO A 1 -6.06 -22.01 13.62
N HIS A 2 -5.47 -20.95 13.06
CA HIS A 2 -4.75 -19.92 13.83
C HIS A 2 -5.75 -18.90 14.40
N PRO A 3 -5.67 -18.53 15.69
CA PRO A 3 -6.76 -17.83 16.38
C PRO A 3 -6.75 -16.29 16.28
N ASN A 4 -5.96 -15.68 15.39
CA ASN A 4 -5.77 -14.21 15.37
C ASN A 4 -5.86 -13.57 13.97
N GLN A 5 -6.65 -14.14 13.06
CA GLN A 5 -6.96 -13.45 11.80
C GLN A 5 -8.37 -12.86 11.89
N PRO A 6 -8.54 -11.53 11.81
CA PRO A 6 -9.88 -10.96 11.69
C PRO A 6 -10.53 -11.45 10.40
N ASP A 7 -11.82 -11.79 10.47
CA ASP A 7 -12.60 -12.29 9.35
C ASP A 7 -12.58 -11.29 8.19
N ILE A 8 -12.42 -11.82 6.98
CA ILE A 8 -12.28 -11.02 5.74
C ILE A 8 -13.55 -10.22 5.39
N LEU A 9 -14.61 -10.39 6.17
CA LEU A 9 -15.93 -9.79 5.99
C LEU A 9 -16.14 -8.50 6.79
N ASP A 10 -15.23 -8.14 7.71
CA ASP A 10 -15.36 -6.95 8.59
C ASP A 10 -14.61 -5.71 8.09
N VAL A 11 -14.31 -5.62 6.79
CA VAL A 11 -13.73 -4.40 6.20
C VAL A 11 -14.87 -3.44 5.82
N PRO A 12 -14.91 -2.19 6.34
CA PRO A 12 -15.95 -1.23 6.02
C PRO A 12 -16.05 -0.94 4.52
N SER A 13 -17.29 -0.75 4.03
CA SER A 13 -17.59 -0.38 2.65
C SER A 13 -17.00 1.00 2.29
N ILE A 14 -16.74 1.20 1.00
CA ILE A 14 -16.06 2.36 0.42
C ILE A 14 -16.83 3.70 0.54
N ASP A 15 -18.04 3.69 1.06
CA ASP A 15 -18.92 4.86 1.10
C ASP A 15 -18.73 5.76 2.34
N ASP A 16 -17.93 5.34 3.34
CA ASP A 16 -17.85 6.02 4.64
C ASP A 16 -16.68 7.03 4.82
N VAL A 17 -15.87 7.29 3.77
CA VAL A 17 -14.72 8.22 3.89
C VAL A 17 -14.97 9.53 3.14
N ALA A 18 -15.57 10.50 3.83
CA ALA A 18 -15.69 11.88 3.36
C ALA A 18 -14.33 12.61 3.34
N PRO A 19 -14.06 13.50 2.34
CA PRO A 19 -12.78 14.21 2.25
C PRO A 19 -12.78 15.50 3.07
N GLY A 20 -12.18 15.47 4.26
CA GLY A 20 -11.89 16.66 5.07
C GLY A 20 -10.57 17.31 4.66
N ARG A 21 -10.63 18.51 4.07
CA ARG A 21 -9.48 19.34 3.70
C ARG A 21 -9.31 20.44 4.76
N GLU A 22 -8.36 20.30 5.69
CA GLU A 22 -8.03 21.36 6.65
C GLU A 22 -6.77 22.14 6.26
N ARG A 23 -6.88 23.46 6.44
CA ARG A 23 -5.82 24.46 6.29
C ARG A 23 -5.04 24.52 7.60
N VAL A 24 -3.71 24.37 7.54
CA VAL A 24 -2.84 24.64 8.69
C VAL A 24 -2.10 25.95 8.46
N ALA A 25 -2.52 27.00 9.16
CA ALA A 25 -1.71 28.19 9.40
C ALA A 25 -1.18 28.11 10.83
N MET A 26 0.11 27.81 11.00
CA MET A 26 0.78 27.82 12.29
C MET A 26 1.79 28.98 12.30
N LEU A 27 1.43 30.05 13.02
CA LEU A 27 2.30 31.20 13.26
C LEU A 27 3.08 30.94 14.57
N CYS A 28 4.26 30.34 14.46
CA CYS A 28 5.19 30.23 15.60
C CYS A 28 6.06 31.49 15.67
N ARG A 29 5.95 32.24 16.77
CA ARG A 29 6.95 33.25 17.18
C ARG A 29 7.71 32.71 18.39
N LEU A 30 9.02 32.47 18.25
CA LEU A 30 9.94 32.43 19.39
C LEU A 30 11.29 33.08 19.03
N ALA A 31 11.88 33.65 20.06
CA ALA A 31 12.91 34.68 20.08
C ALA A 31 14.33 34.22 19.67
N SER A 32 15.16 35.22 19.38
CA SER A 32 16.59 35.13 19.07
C SER A 32 17.47 34.84 20.29
N ALA A 33 18.49 34.00 20.12
CA ALA A 33 19.92 34.37 20.15
C ALA A 33 20.81 33.24 20.73
N GLY A 34 21.92 32.95 20.05
CA GLY A 34 23.16 32.56 20.74
C GLY A 34 23.92 31.32 20.23
N ARG A 35 25.01 31.62 19.50
CA ARG A 35 26.34 30.98 19.56
C ARG A 35 26.65 29.73 18.70
N SER A 36 27.48 30.00 17.68
CA SER A 36 28.60 29.25 17.08
C SER A 36 28.75 27.74 17.35
N GLY A 37 28.75 26.95 16.27
CA GLY A 37 29.26 25.58 16.27
C GLY A 37 28.85 24.80 15.01
N ALA A 38 29.83 24.48 14.16
CA ALA A 38 29.81 23.53 13.05
C ALA A 38 28.56 23.47 12.13
N LYS A 39 28.72 23.94 10.90
CA LYS A 39 27.75 23.69 9.81
C LYS A 39 27.79 22.20 9.45
N PHE A 40 26.97 21.40 10.13
CA PHE A 40 26.62 20.06 9.64
C PHE A 40 25.65 20.28 8.46
N THR A 41 26.17 20.26 7.24
CA THR A 41 25.34 20.14 6.05
C THR A 41 24.73 18.75 6.08
N ALA A 42 23.51 18.63 6.59
CA ALA A 42 22.70 17.45 6.36
C ALA A 42 22.65 17.25 4.84
N PRO A 43 23.02 16.07 4.30
CA PRO A 43 22.79 15.82 2.90
C PRO A 43 21.29 15.93 2.68
N LEU A 44 20.88 16.79 1.75
CA LEU A 44 19.54 16.76 1.18
C LEU A 44 19.40 15.38 0.53
N GLY A 45 19.02 14.38 1.33
CA GLY A 45 18.56 13.11 0.82
C GLY A 45 17.37 13.43 -0.07
N CYS A 46 17.45 13.02 -1.33
CA CYS A 46 16.33 13.07 -2.25
C CYS A 46 15.12 12.45 -1.56
N LEU A 47 14.17 13.29 -1.13
CA LEU A 47 12.89 12.83 -0.61
C LEU A 47 12.16 12.22 -1.80
N VAL A 48 12.34 10.92 -1.99
CA VAL A 48 11.48 10.14 -2.88
C VAL A 48 10.09 10.18 -2.27
N LEU A 49 9.23 11.03 -2.80
CA LEU A 49 7.81 11.09 -2.48
C LEU A 49 7.17 9.79 -2.98
N ARG A 50 7.08 8.79 -2.10
CA ARG A 50 6.36 7.56 -2.39
C ARG A 50 4.87 7.87 -2.45
N GLN A 51 4.29 7.77 -3.64
CA GLN A 51 2.85 7.92 -3.84
C GLN A 51 2.11 6.74 -3.21
N LYS A 52 0.83 6.95 -2.85
CA LYS A 52 -0.03 5.85 -2.37
C LYS A 52 -0.13 4.77 -3.44
N HIS A 53 -0.19 3.51 -3.01
CA HIS A 53 -0.41 2.38 -3.90
C HIS A 53 -1.82 2.42 -4.47
N THR A 54 -1.96 1.98 -5.71
CA THR A 54 -3.23 1.90 -6.44
C THR A 54 -3.45 0.48 -6.94
N LEU A 55 -4.71 0.08 -7.06
CA LEU A 55 -5.07 -1.16 -7.73
C LEU A 55 -4.76 -0.98 -9.24
N PRO A 56 -3.89 -1.80 -9.85
CA PRO A 56 -3.62 -1.72 -11.28
C PRO A 56 -4.84 -2.20 -12.07
N ASP A 57 -5.14 -1.58 -13.20
CA ASP A 57 -6.15 -2.13 -14.12
C ASP A 57 -5.66 -3.45 -14.72
N LEU A 58 -6.58 -4.37 -15.00
CA LEU A 58 -6.24 -5.60 -15.71
C LEU A 58 -5.93 -5.28 -17.19
N PRO A 59 -4.93 -5.96 -17.80
CA PRO A 59 -4.60 -5.76 -19.21
C PRO A 59 -5.60 -6.45 -20.16
N TYR A 60 -6.64 -7.11 -19.63
CA TYR A 60 -7.67 -7.84 -20.35
C TYR A 60 -8.97 -7.87 -19.53
N ASP A 61 -10.09 -8.18 -20.19
CA ASP A 61 -11.40 -8.29 -19.55
C ASP A 61 -11.47 -9.46 -18.54
N TYR A 62 -12.35 -9.39 -17.55
CA TYR A 62 -12.48 -10.45 -16.52
C TYR A 62 -12.76 -11.85 -17.09
N GLY A 63 -13.49 -11.94 -18.21
CA GLY A 63 -13.78 -13.22 -18.87
C GLY A 63 -12.75 -13.66 -19.91
N ALA A 64 -11.66 -12.91 -20.11
CA ALA A 64 -10.71 -13.18 -21.19
C ALA A 64 -9.93 -14.50 -21.03
N LEU A 65 -9.91 -15.07 -19.83
CA LEU A 65 -9.17 -16.30 -19.51
C LEU A 65 -10.06 -17.55 -19.42
N GLU A 66 -11.35 -17.43 -19.74
CA GLU A 66 -12.25 -18.58 -19.85
C GLU A 66 -11.80 -19.51 -21.00
N PRO A 67 -11.94 -20.85 -20.87
CA PRO A 67 -12.56 -21.59 -19.75
C PRO A 67 -11.59 -21.95 -18.62
N HIS A 68 -10.34 -21.46 -18.67
CA HIS A 68 -9.29 -21.88 -17.75
C HIS A 68 -9.40 -21.22 -16.37
N ILE A 69 -9.82 -19.95 -16.35
CA ILE A 69 -10.13 -19.21 -15.13
C ILE A 69 -11.45 -18.48 -15.33
N ASN A 70 -12.40 -18.69 -14.42
CA ASN A 70 -13.73 -18.13 -14.62
C ASN A 70 -13.78 -16.61 -14.39
N ALA A 71 -14.74 -15.94 -15.05
CA ALA A 71 -14.88 -14.48 -14.96
C ALA A 71 -15.20 -14.00 -13.54
N GLU A 72 -16.01 -14.75 -12.78
CA GLU A 72 -16.41 -14.39 -11.42
C GLU A 72 -15.22 -14.39 -10.44
N ILE A 73 -14.35 -15.40 -10.51
CA ILE A 73 -13.11 -15.45 -9.72
C ILE A 73 -12.23 -14.29 -10.12
N MET A 74 -12.04 -14.02 -11.42
CA MET A 74 -11.21 -12.89 -11.87
C MET A 74 -11.70 -11.56 -11.29
N GLN A 75 -13.02 -11.33 -11.31
CA GLN A 75 -13.63 -10.13 -10.75
C GLN A 75 -13.44 -10.04 -9.23
N LEU A 76 -13.73 -11.10 -8.48
CA LEU A 76 -13.59 -11.11 -7.01
C LEU A 76 -12.11 -11.00 -6.59
N HIS A 77 -11.23 -11.74 -7.26
CA HIS A 77 -9.80 -11.79 -6.97
C HIS A 77 -9.14 -10.43 -7.22
N HIS A 78 -9.51 -9.74 -8.29
CA HIS A 78 -9.01 -8.40 -8.58
C HIS A 78 -9.68 -7.31 -7.72
N SER A 79 -11.01 -7.15 -7.85
CA SER A 79 -11.72 -6.00 -7.28
C SER A 79 -11.94 -6.07 -5.77
N LYS A 80 -11.82 -7.25 -5.16
CA LYS A 80 -11.96 -7.45 -3.71
C LYS A 80 -10.64 -7.84 -3.07
N HIS A 81 -10.06 -8.98 -3.44
CA HIS A 81 -8.85 -9.48 -2.76
C HIS A 81 -7.62 -8.60 -3.00
N HIS A 82 -7.29 -8.28 -4.26
CA HIS A 82 -6.17 -7.40 -4.56
C HIS A 82 -6.41 -5.97 -4.03
N ALA A 83 -7.63 -5.44 -4.19
CA ALA A 83 -8.01 -4.14 -3.64
C ALA A 83 -7.81 -4.05 -2.11
N THR A 84 -8.11 -5.14 -1.39
CA THR A 84 -7.92 -5.21 0.07
C THR A 84 -6.44 -5.10 0.46
N TYR A 85 -5.55 -5.80 -0.27
CA TYR A 85 -4.11 -5.66 -0.04
C TYR A 85 -3.61 -4.24 -0.28
N VAL A 86 -4.05 -3.58 -1.36
CA VAL A 86 -3.68 -2.19 -1.66
C VAL A 86 -4.15 -1.24 -0.54
N ASN A 87 -5.41 -1.35 -0.13
CA ASN A 87 -5.99 -0.48 0.91
C ASN A 87 -5.27 -0.66 2.25
N ASN A 88 -5.09 -1.90 2.69
CA ASN A 88 -4.46 -2.20 3.97
C ASN A 88 -2.96 -1.87 3.97
N LEU A 89 -2.27 -2.04 2.84
CA LEU A 89 -0.88 -1.61 2.68
C LEU A 89 -0.75 -0.09 2.87
N ASN A 90 -1.61 0.69 2.21
CA ASN A 90 -1.62 2.16 2.36
C ASN A 90 -1.84 2.57 3.83
N VAL A 91 -2.79 1.95 4.53
CA VAL A 91 -3.04 2.22 5.95
C VAL A 91 -1.82 1.86 6.81
N ALA A 92 -1.20 0.70 6.58
CA ALA A 92 -0.03 0.26 7.32
C ALA A 92 1.18 1.18 7.09
N GLU A 93 1.39 1.66 5.86
CA GLU A 93 2.48 2.58 5.54
C GLU A 93 2.29 3.96 6.19
N GLU A 94 1.07 4.50 6.26
CA GLU A 94 0.82 5.76 6.98
C GLU A 94 1.11 5.62 8.48
N LYS A 95 0.61 4.55 9.12
CA LYS A 95 0.93 4.25 10.53
C LYS A 95 2.43 4.06 10.76
N TYR A 96 3.12 3.43 9.81
CA TYR A 96 4.57 3.21 9.91
C TYR A 96 5.34 4.52 9.75
N LYS A 97 4.93 5.42 8.85
CA LYS A 97 5.51 6.77 8.71
C LYS A 97 5.37 7.56 10.02
N GLU A 98 4.21 7.49 10.68
CA GLU A 98 4.02 8.13 11.98
C GLU A 98 4.93 7.53 13.07
N ALA A 99 5.05 6.20 13.13
CA ALA A 99 5.90 5.51 14.09
C ALA A 99 7.39 5.85 13.87
N LEU A 100 7.82 5.97 12.62
CA LEU A 100 9.15 6.47 12.25
C LEU A 100 9.38 7.90 12.73
N ALA A 101 8.43 8.81 12.45
CA ALA A 101 8.54 10.22 12.83
C ALA A 101 8.61 10.42 14.36
N LYS A 102 7.96 9.53 15.12
CA LYS A 102 7.97 9.53 16.60
C LYS A 102 9.16 8.78 17.20
N GLY A 103 9.95 8.06 16.40
CA GLY A 103 11.01 7.16 16.90
C GLY A 103 10.47 5.96 17.69
N ASP A 104 9.20 5.60 17.49
CA ASP A 104 8.54 4.50 18.20
C ASP A 104 8.89 3.15 17.55
N VAL A 105 9.99 2.54 18.01
CA VAL A 105 10.49 1.26 17.49
C VAL A 105 9.50 0.12 17.78
N THR A 106 8.78 0.17 18.89
CA THR A 106 7.80 -0.86 19.26
C THR A 106 6.65 -0.88 18.24
N ALA A 107 6.09 0.29 17.93
CA ALA A 107 5.07 0.41 16.90
C ALA A 107 5.58 -0.02 15.51
N GLN A 108 6.79 0.39 15.14
CA GLN A 108 7.43 -0.03 13.88
C GLN A 108 7.52 -1.56 13.76
N VAL A 109 7.99 -2.24 14.80
CA VAL A 109 8.09 -3.71 14.80
C VAL A 109 6.71 -4.36 14.74
N SER A 110 5.74 -3.84 15.49
CA SER A 110 4.37 -4.38 15.52
C SER A 110 3.64 -4.29 14.16
N LEU A 111 4.00 -3.32 13.31
CA LEU A 111 3.41 -3.12 11.99
C LEU A 111 4.03 -4.01 10.90
N GLN A 112 5.18 -4.63 11.15
CA GLN A 112 5.89 -5.46 10.16
C GLN A 112 5.03 -6.59 9.56
N PRO A 113 4.22 -7.34 10.33
CA PRO A 113 3.36 -8.37 9.75
C PRO A 113 2.35 -7.82 8.74
N ALA A 114 1.74 -6.67 9.05
CA ALA A 114 0.76 -6.03 8.16
C ALA A 114 1.43 -5.50 6.87
N LEU A 115 2.61 -4.88 6.99
CA LEU A 115 3.38 -4.42 5.84
C LEU A 115 3.80 -5.59 4.96
N LYS A 116 4.33 -6.67 5.56
CA LYS A 116 4.76 -7.86 4.83
C LYS A 116 3.60 -8.55 4.14
N PHE A 117 2.48 -8.76 4.85
CA PHE A 117 1.34 -9.48 4.31
C PHE A 117 0.65 -8.72 3.18
N ASN A 118 0.32 -7.44 3.41
CA ASN A 118 -0.39 -6.64 2.41
C ASN A 118 0.54 -6.17 1.28
N GLY A 119 1.79 -5.82 1.60
CA GLY A 119 2.82 -5.49 0.61
C GLY A 119 3.15 -6.67 -0.29
N GLY A 120 3.39 -7.85 0.31
CA GLY A 120 3.58 -9.08 -0.45
C GLY A 120 2.35 -9.45 -1.27
N GLY A 121 1.15 -9.31 -0.71
CA GLY A 121 -0.11 -9.51 -1.41
C GLY A 121 -0.22 -8.62 -2.66
N HIS A 122 -0.02 -7.31 -2.52
CA HIS A 122 -0.09 -6.37 -3.64
C HIS A 122 0.96 -6.67 -4.73
N ILE A 123 2.22 -6.92 -4.35
CA ILE A 123 3.30 -7.24 -5.30
C ILE A 123 2.97 -8.52 -6.06
N ASN A 124 2.62 -9.59 -5.34
CA ASN A 124 2.35 -10.90 -5.94
C ASN A 124 1.17 -10.83 -6.92
N HIS A 125 0.09 -10.13 -6.57
CA HIS A 125 -1.08 -10.01 -7.44
C HIS A 125 -0.79 -9.13 -8.65
N THR A 126 -0.05 -8.03 -8.49
CA THR A 126 0.37 -7.18 -9.62
C THR A 126 1.16 -7.99 -10.65
N ILE A 127 2.08 -8.85 -10.20
CA ILE A 127 2.84 -9.75 -11.08
C ILE A 127 1.95 -10.85 -11.66
N PHE A 128 1.03 -11.41 -10.86
CA PHE A 128 0.12 -12.46 -11.31
C PHE A 128 -0.69 -12.01 -12.53
N TRP A 129 -1.25 -10.79 -12.52
CA TRP A 129 -2.03 -10.26 -13.64
C TRP A 129 -1.20 -10.08 -14.92
N THR A 130 0.08 -9.74 -14.80
CA THR A 130 0.97 -9.60 -15.98
C THR A 130 1.49 -10.93 -16.51
N ASN A 131 1.39 -12.00 -15.73
CA ASN A 131 1.85 -13.34 -16.11
C ASN A 131 0.77 -14.17 -16.83
N LEU A 132 -0.46 -13.66 -16.88
CA LEU A 132 -1.57 -14.29 -17.58
C LEU A 132 -1.85 -13.55 -18.88
N SER A 133 -2.37 -14.27 -19.87
CA SER A 133 -2.76 -13.70 -21.15
C SER A 133 -3.83 -14.58 -21.81
N PRO A 134 -4.87 -13.99 -22.45
CA PRO A 134 -5.81 -14.74 -23.27
C PRO A 134 -5.13 -15.48 -24.44
N ASP A 135 -4.05 -14.90 -24.97
CA ASP A 135 -3.23 -15.47 -26.05
C ASP A 135 -1.98 -16.19 -25.51
N GLY A 136 -1.98 -16.53 -24.22
CA GLY A 136 -0.88 -17.22 -23.55
C GLY A 136 -0.83 -18.72 -23.84
N GLY A 137 0.02 -19.43 -23.08
CA GLY A 137 0.23 -20.87 -23.22
C GLY A 137 1.39 -21.23 -24.15
N GLY A 138 1.40 -22.48 -24.64
CA GLY A 138 2.53 -23.03 -25.39
C GLY A 138 3.77 -23.29 -24.53
N GLU A 139 4.96 -23.14 -25.13
CA GLU A 139 6.25 -23.33 -24.46
C GLU A 139 7.13 -22.08 -24.58
N PRO A 140 7.93 -21.73 -23.56
CA PRO A 140 8.84 -20.58 -23.63
C PRO A 140 9.86 -20.74 -24.77
N LYS A 141 10.29 -19.60 -25.31
CA LYS A 141 11.35 -19.50 -26.34
C LYS A 141 12.52 -18.67 -25.80
N GLY A 142 13.70 -18.87 -26.40
CA GLY A 142 14.95 -18.16 -26.06
C GLY A 142 15.33 -17.11 -27.10
#